data_AF-A0A8C4PVS0-F1
#
_entry.id   AF-A0A8C4PVS0-F1
#
_cell.length_a   1.000
_cell.length_b   1.000
_cell.length_c   1.000
_cell.angle_alpha   90.00
_cell.angle_beta   90.00
_cell.angle_gamma   90.00
#
_symmetry.space_group_name_H-M   'P 1'
#
loop_
_entity.id
_entity.type
_entity.pdbx_description
1 polymer ?
#
loop_
_entity_poly.entity_id
_entity_poly.type
_entity_poly.pdbx_seq_one_letter_code
_entity_poly.pdbx_strand_id
1 'polypeptide(L)'
;MARSLLHQYWDLPEGTECHRKAYASTSVGGAAGLIVSAYSIALKPPASFLEGVARTGRYTFTAAAIGAIFGLTTCVSAQVRGKPDDPLNYLIGGCAGGLTLGARGEPPPSLFHPRGPAG
;
A
#
# COMPACT_ATOMS: atom_id res chain seq x y z
N MET A 1 -4.46 -19.60 4.18
CA MET A 1 -3.73 -18.48 4.81
C MET A 1 -4.31 -17.11 4.45
N ALA A 2 -4.51 -16.74 3.18
CA ALA A 2 -5.06 -15.41 2.81
C ALA A 2 -6.39 -15.05 3.48
N ARG A 3 -7.32 -16.01 3.60
CA ARG A 3 -8.62 -15.83 4.27
C ARG A 3 -8.50 -15.46 5.76
N SER A 4 -7.44 -15.91 6.44
CA SER A 4 -7.19 -15.60 7.86
C SER A 4 -6.69 -14.17 8.05
N LEU A 5 -5.86 -13.66 7.12
CA LEU A 5 -5.39 -12.26 7.16
C LEU A 5 -6.53 -11.27 6.89
N LEU A 6 -7.43 -11.62 5.96
CA LEU A 6 -8.64 -10.83 5.69
C LEU A 6 -9.59 -10.84 6.89
N HIS A 7 -9.80 -12.00 7.53
CA HIS A 7 -10.60 -12.06 8.76
C HIS A 7 -9.99 -11.21 9.87
N GLN A 8 -8.68 -11.30 10.10
CA GLN A 8 -8.00 -10.45 11.08
C GLN A 8 -8.19 -8.94 10.81
N TYR A 9 -8.34 -8.51 9.56
CA TYR A 9 -8.65 -7.10 9.27
C TYR A 9 -10.11 -6.73 9.58
N TRP A 10 -11.05 -7.60 9.21
CA TRP A 10 -12.50 -7.37 9.35
C TRP A 10 -13.02 -7.59 10.77
N ASP A 11 -12.37 -8.44 11.56
CA ASP A 11 -12.75 -8.72 12.95
C ASP A 11 -12.38 -7.55 13.90
N LEU A 12 -11.54 -6.61 13.43
CA LEU A 12 -11.18 -5.41 14.20
C LEU A 12 -12.22 -4.30 14.02
N PRO A 13 -12.80 -3.76 15.10
CA PRO A 13 -13.71 -2.63 15.01
C PRO A 13 -13.03 -1.40 14.38
N GLU A 14 -13.77 -0.62 13.59
CA GLU A 14 -13.27 0.64 13.03
C GLU A 14 -13.13 1.70 14.13
N GLY A 15 -12.04 2.48 14.10
CA GLY A 15 -11.80 3.57 15.05
C GLY A 15 -11.16 3.17 16.40
N THR A 16 -10.84 1.90 16.63
CA THR A 16 -10.04 1.44 17.78
C THR A 16 -8.84 0.61 17.30
N GLU A 17 -7.76 0.57 18.10
CA GLU A 17 -6.53 -0.18 17.81
C GLU A 17 -5.96 0.01 16.39
N CYS A 18 -5.81 1.27 15.94
CA CYS A 18 -5.34 1.60 14.58
C CYS A 18 -4.03 0.90 14.18
N HIS A 19 -3.13 0.65 15.12
CA HIS A 19 -1.86 -0.04 14.89
C HIS A 19 -2.06 -1.49 14.43
N ARG A 20 -3.01 -2.22 15.04
CA ARG A 20 -3.29 -3.61 14.72
C ARG A 20 -4.01 -3.73 13.37
N LYS A 21 -4.89 -2.79 13.06
CA LYS A 21 -5.57 -2.71 11.76
C LYS A 21 -4.64 -2.30 10.62
N ALA A 22 -3.74 -1.35 10.89
CA ALA A 22 -2.65 -1.00 9.98
C ALA A 22 -1.74 -2.21 9.72
N TYR A 23 -1.37 -2.96 10.76
CA TYR A 23 -0.57 -4.18 10.58
C TYR A 23 -1.30 -5.26 9.77
N ALA A 24 -2.59 -5.50 10.04
CA ALA A 24 -3.40 -6.46 9.29
C ALA A 24 -3.48 -6.06 7.80
N SER A 25 -3.80 -4.81 7.49
CA SER A 25 -3.84 -4.32 6.09
C SER A 25 -2.47 -4.30 5.42
N THR A 26 -1.40 -3.97 6.14
CA THR A 26 -0.01 -4.09 5.68
C THR A 26 0.34 -5.53 5.32
N SER A 27 -0.07 -6.50 6.14
CA SER A 27 0.20 -7.92 5.89
C SER A 27 -0.53 -8.44 4.65
N VAL A 28 -1.76 -7.99 4.42
CA VAL A 28 -2.53 -8.27 3.20
C VAL A 28 -1.84 -7.65 1.99
N GLY A 29 -1.42 -6.39 2.09
CA GLY A 29 -0.67 -5.70 1.04
C GLY A 29 0.66 -6.38 0.73
N GLY A 30 1.43 -6.77 1.75
CA GLY A 30 2.69 -7.49 1.59
C GLY A 30 2.53 -8.86 0.94
N ALA A 31 1.50 -9.62 1.33
CA ALA A 31 1.18 -10.90 0.70
C ALA A 31 0.81 -10.73 -0.78
N ALA A 32 -0.02 -9.74 -1.11
CA ALA A 32 -0.35 -9.40 -2.49
C ALA A 32 0.91 -8.97 -3.29
N GLY A 33 1.78 -8.15 -2.69
CA GLY A 33 3.02 -7.71 -3.31
C GLY A 33 4.01 -8.86 -3.57
N LEU A 34 4.08 -9.86 -2.68
CA LEU A 34 4.86 -11.08 -2.92
C LEU A 34 4.32 -11.90 -4.08
N ILE A 35 2.99 -12.06 -4.17
CA ILE A 35 2.35 -12.76 -5.29
C ILE A 35 2.67 -12.05 -6.60
N VAL A 36 2.48 -10.72 -6.66
CA VAL A 36 2.79 -9.89 -7.83
C VAL A 36 4.27 -10.01 -8.20
N SER A 37 5.17 -10.00 -7.21
CA SER A 37 6.61 -10.17 -7.42
C SER A 37 6.96 -11.53 -8.01
N ALA A 38 6.33 -12.59 -7.51
CA ALA A 38 6.54 -13.95 -8.02
C ALA A 38 6.16 -14.04 -9.50
N TYR A 39 4.99 -13.49 -9.89
CA TYR A 39 4.60 -13.40 -11.28
C TYR A 39 5.53 -12.51 -12.11
N SER A 40 5.98 -11.38 -11.55
CA SER A 40 6.92 -10.47 -12.24
C SER A 40 8.24 -11.16 -12.57
N ILE A 41 8.81 -11.92 -11.64
CA ILE A 41 10.05 -12.67 -11.87
C ILE A 41 9.82 -13.85 -12.82
N ALA A 42 8.72 -14.57 -12.68
CA ALA A 42 8.40 -15.72 -13.53
C ALA A 42 8.18 -15.32 -15.00
N LEU A 43 7.49 -14.20 -15.24
CA LEU A 43 7.17 -13.73 -16.59
C LEU A 43 8.28 -12.86 -17.20
N LYS A 44 9.08 -12.18 -16.37
CA LYS A 44 10.19 -11.31 -16.78
C LYS A 44 11.42 -11.60 -15.92
N PRO A 45 12.17 -12.67 -16.22
CA PRO A 45 13.32 -13.06 -15.42
C PRO A 45 14.35 -11.92 -15.33
N PRO A 46 14.85 -11.60 -14.13
CA PRO A 46 15.88 -10.58 -13.94
C PRO A 46 17.22 -11.07 -14.49
N ALA A 47 18.11 -10.14 -14.85
CA ALA A 47 19.44 -10.50 -15.36
C ALA A 47 20.35 -11.07 -14.26
N SER A 48 20.01 -10.81 -12.99
CA SER A 48 20.76 -11.29 -11.83
C SER A 48 19.86 -11.59 -10.63
N PHE A 49 20.35 -12.42 -9.72
CA PHE A 49 19.65 -12.71 -8.47
C PHE A 49 19.42 -11.46 -7.61
N LEU A 50 20.41 -10.57 -7.53
CA LEU A 50 20.31 -9.31 -6.78
C LEU A 50 19.23 -8.39 -7.36
N GLU A 51 19.13 -8.30 -8.69
CA GLU A 51 18.06 -7.54 -9.33
C GLU A 51 16.69 -8.16 -9.06
N GLY A 52 16.60 -9.49 -9.03
CA GLY A 52 15.39 -10.22 -8.62
C GLY A 52 14.96 -9.88 -7.20
N VAL A 53 15.87 -9.98 -6.23
CA VAL A 53 15.59 -9.65 -4.82
C VAL A 53 15.21 -8.19 -4.67
N ALA A 54 15.93 -7.27 -5.33
CA ALA A 54 15.62 -5.85 -5.30
C ALA A 54 14.22 -5.56 -5.89
N ARG A 55 13.85 -6.22 -6.99
CA ARG A 55 12.54 -6.09 -7.63
C ARG A 55 11.42 -6.62 -6.73
N THR A 56 11.59 -7.81 -6.15
CA THR A 56 10.64 -8.36 -5.17
C THR A 56 10.48 -7.44 -3.98
N GLY A 57 11.60 -6.97 -3.40
CA GLY A 57 11.59 -6.04 -2.28
C GLY A 57 10.82 -4.76 -2.60
N ARG A 58 11.06 -4.16 -3.78
CA ARG A 58 10.34 -2.95 -4.22
C ARG A 58 8.83 -3.18 -4.33
N TYR A 59 8.39 -4.25 -4.98
CA TYR A 59 6.96 -4.53 -5.14
C TYR A 59 6.27 -4.88 -3.82
N THR A 60 6.87 -5.77 -3.03
CA THR A 60 6.32 -6.15 -1.72
C THR A 60 6.26 -4.96 -0.78
N PHE A 61 7.32 -4.16 -0.69
CA PHE A 61 7.35 -3.00 0.20
C PHE A 61 6.37 -1.91 -0.24
N THR A 62 6.22 -1.69 -1.55
CA THR A 62 5.23 -0.75 -2.08
C THR A 62 3.82 -1.19 -1.73
N ALA A 63 3.47 -2.45 -1.97
CA ALA A 63 2.15 -2.98 -1.65
C ALA A 63 1.87 -2.98 -0.14
N ALA A 64 2.88 -3.31 0.68
CA ALA A 64 2.80 -3.20 2.14
C ALA A 64 2.57 -1.76 2.60
N ALA A 65 3.30 -0.78 2.04
CA ALA A 65 3.14 0.63 2.36
C ALA A 65 1.74 1.16 1.99
N ILE A 66 1.20 0.73 0.84
CA ILE A 66 -0.17 1.05 0.43
C ILE A 66 -1.17 0.51 1.47
N GLY A 67 -1.01 -0.75 1.88
CA GLY A 67 -1.84 -1.37 2.92
C GLY A 67 -1.76 -0.62 4.26
N ALA A 68 -0.55 -0.26 4.69
CA ALA A 68 -0.32 0.50 5.92
C ALA A 68 -1.02 1.86 5.92
N ILE A 69 -0.82 2.64 4.84
CA ILE A 69 -1.39 3.98 4.72
C ILE A 69 -2.90 3.92 4.58
N PHE A 70 -3.43 2.94 3.84
CA PHE A 70 -4.86 2.65 3.79
C PHE A 70 -5.40 2.42 5.21
N GLY A 71 -4.88 1.43 5.96
CA GLY A 71 -5.40 1.08 7.28
C GLY A 71 -5.25 2.17 8.34
N LEU A 72 -4.16 2.96 8.30
CA LEU A 72 -4.00 4.12 9.17
C LEU A 72 -5.00 5.22 8.83
N THR A 73 -5.16 5.52 7.54
CA THR A 73 -6.03 6.61 7.09
C THR A 73 -7.51 6.28 7.34
N THR A 74 -7.94 5.03 7.11
CA THR A 74 -9.31 4.61 7.44
C THR A 74 -9.59 4.71 8.93
N CYS A 75 -8.64 4.28 9.77
CA CYS A 75 -8.81 4.36 11.23
C CYS A 75 -8.82 5.81 11.75
N VAL A 76 -7.89 6.66 11.28
CA VAL A 76 -7.82 8.07 11.68
C VAL A 76 -9.06 8.84 11.20
N SER A 77 -9.51 8.60 9.96
CA SER A 77 -10.71 9.25 9.45
C SER A 77 -11.97 8.82 10.21
N ALA A 78 -12.07 7.54 10.59
CA ALA A 78 -13.15 7.05 11.46
C ALA A 78 -13.15 7.73 12.85
N GLN A 79 -11.97 7.90 13.46
CA GLN A 79 -11.84 8.60 14.76
C GLN A 79 -12.20 10.08 14.67
N VAL A 80 -11.66 10.80 13.68
CA VAL A 80 -11.88 12.25 13.52
C VAL A 80 -13.33 12.57 13.19
N ARG A 81 -14.00 11.72 12.41
CA ARG A 81 -15.39 11.96 11.98
C ARG A 81 -16.42 11.44 12.97
N GLY A 82 -16.02 10.66 13.98
CA GLY A 82 -16.92 10.00 14.92
C GLY A 82 -17.93 9.07 14.22
N LYS A 83 -17.65 8.65 12.98
CA LYS A 83 -18.53 7.86 12.12
C LYS A 83 -17.75 6.63 11.63
N PRO A 84 -17.68 5.55 12.43
CA PRO A 84 -16.85 4.39 12.13
C PRO A 84 -17.31 3.65 10.87
N ASP A 85 -18.61 3.50 10.66
CA ASP A 85 -19.19 2.66 9.58
C ASP A 85 -19.45 3.41 8.27
N ASP A 86 -18.85 4.59 8.09
CA ASP A 86 -19.05 5.40 6.88
C ASP A 86 -18.09 4.98 5.75
N PRO A 87 -18.61 4.54 4.58
CA PRO A 87 -17.78 4.18 3.41
C PRO A 87 -16.81 5.27 2.98
N LEU A 88 -17.08 6.54 3.31
CA LEU A 88 -16.17 7.65 3.00
C LEU A 88 -14.79 7.47 3.65
N ASN A 89 -14.70 6.83 4.82
CA ASN A 89 -13.40 6.58 5.47
C ASN A 89 -12.51 5.68 4.60
N TYR A 90 -13.11 4.65 3.98
CA TYR A 90 -12.44 3.76 3.04
C TYR A 90 -12.08 4.46 1.73
N LEU A 91 -12.91 5.40 1.27
CA LEU A 91 -12.60 6.22 0.10
C LEU A 91 -11.35 7.08 0.34
N ILE A 92 -11.26 7.74 1.50
CA ILE A 92 -10.10 8.55 1.88
C ILE A 92 -8.87 7.66 2.02
N GLY A 93 -9.00 6.50 2.68
CA GLY A 93 -7.91 5.53 2.81
C GLY A 93 -7.43 4.99 1.46
N GLY A 94 -8.35 4.71 0.53
CA GLY A 94 -8.03 4.27 -0.82
C GLY A 94 -7.31 5.35 -1.63
N CYS A 95 -7.75 6.61 -1.52
CA CYS A 95 -7.07 7.75 -2.13
C CYS A 95 -5.64 7.92 -1.59
N ALA A 96 -5.46 7.83 -0.27
CA ALA A 96 -4.14 7.89 0.36
C ALA A 96 -3.23 6.72 -0.08
N GLY A 97 -3.79 5.51 -0.21
CA GLY A 97 -3.11 4.35 -0.78
C GLY A 97 -2.70 4.58 -2.24
N GLY A 98 -3.56 5.19 -3.06
CA GLY A 98 -3.26 5.55 -4.45
C GLY A 98 -2.16 6.60 -4.58
N LEU A 99 -2.18 7.63 -3.73
CA LEU A 99 -1.10 8.62 -3.66
C LEU A 99 0.23 7.99 -3.23
N THR A 100 0.18 7.00 -2.32
CA THR A 100 1.37 6.23 -1.92
C THR A 100 1.94 5.45 -3.09
N LEU A 101 1.08 4.80 -3.89
CA LEU A 101 1.50 4.12 -5.10
C LEU A 101 2.13 5.12 -6.09
N GLY A 102 1.54 6.29 -6.28
CA GLY A 102 2.10 7.34 -7.15
C GLY A 102 3.44 7.89 -6.67
N ALA A 103 3.64 8.02 -5.36
CA ALA A 103 4.89 8.48 -4.76
C ALA A 103 6.00 7.41 -4.78
N ARG A 104 5.63 6.13 -4.78
CA ARG A 104 6.55 4.99 -4.86
C ARG A 104 6.80 4.51 -6.29
N GLY A 105 5.88 4.78 -7.19
CA GLY A 105 6.03 4.56 -8.63
C GLY A 105 7.04 5.54 -9.20
N GLU A 106 7.78 5.08 -10.21
CA GLU A 106 8.62 5.97 -11.00
C GLU A 106 7.72 7.06 -11.61
N PRO A 107 7.99 8.37 -11.41
CA PRO A 107 7.26 9.39 -12.14
C PRO A 107 7.46 9.16 -13.65
N PRO A 108 6.43 9.33 -14.49
CA PRO A 108 6.65 9.31 -15.93
C PRO A 108 7.73 10.35 -16.27
N PRO A 109 8.66 10.06 -17.19
CA PRO A 109 9.76 10.97 -17.52
C PRO A 109 9.27 12.36 -17.98
N SER A 110 8.00 12.51 -18.35
CA SER A 110 7.35 13.78 -18.67
C SER A 110 7.06 14.70 -17.47
N LEU A 111 7.21 14.23 -16.22
CA LEU A 111 7.05 15.08 -15.03
C LEU A 111 8.37 15.75 -14.59
N PHE A 112 9.50 15.33 -15.16
CA PHE A 112 10.77 16.05 -15.11
C PHE A 112 10.86 17.03 -16.29
N HIS A 113 9.93 17.99 -16.37
CA HIS A 113 10.29 19.25 -17.02
C HIS A 113 11.22 19.97 -16.03
N PRO A 114 12.49 20.23 -16.36
CA PRO A 114 13.33 21.02 -15.50
C PRO A 114 12.66 22.40 -15.41
N ARG A 115 12.18 22.79 -14.22
CA ARG A 115 12.06 24.23 -13.95
C ARG A 115 13.48 24.77 -14.04
N GLY A 116 13.81 25.33 -15.20
CA GLY A 116 14.99 26.16 -15.38
C GLY A 116 14.99 27.27 -14.32
N PRO A 117 16.18 27.74 -13.90
CA PRO A 117 16.29 28.75 -12.85
C PRO A 117 15.55 30.01 -13.29
N ALA A 118 14.74 30.55 -12.37
CA ALA A 118 14.22 31.90 -12.50
C ALA A 118 15.41 32.87 -12.56
N GLY A 119 15.58 33.53 -13.70
CA GLY A 119 16.53 34.60 -13.96
C GLY A 119 15.87 35.60 -14.89
#